data_AF-A0A7S2PH41-F1
#
_entry.id   AF-A0A7S2PH41-F1
#
_cell.length_a   1.000
_cell.length_b   1.000
_cell.length_c   1.000
_cell.angle_alpha   90.00
_cell.angle_beta   90.00
_cell.angle_gamma   90.00
#
_symmetry.space_group_name_H-M   'P 1'
#
loop_
_entity.id
_entity.type
_entity.pdbx_description
1 polymer ?
#
loop_
_entity_poly.entity_id
_entity_poly.type
_entity_poly.pdbx_seq_one_letter_code
_entity_poly.pdbx_strand_id
1 'polypeptide(L)'
;DDDDDDDAMDVEATTSKLLAPLKFHGPWSYKAVKQLVKLHLRSLNCDSAVKDYERLLRIASSPDAKISPNAVEKGVNNMLDRVASLINNSSGSSNSDASSQQEALAQSIYDLTLKAFHPTTGIAPNERLWFKTNLKYGQLLYEMNETAKLQLVIRDLLISSGQPTDILEGTTTSSSSAMMTDSTSTGGTHVMEIAALQIQLYSRLKDTKKLRAAYHRAMSVRGGIPHPRTLALIQELGGKMHMSQRNFDEASQAFFQAFKSYDEAGDRSRLRCLK
;
A
#
# COMPACT_ATOMS: atom_id res chain seq x y z
N ASP A 1 -55.75 -8.25 -0.30
CA ASP A 1 -55.25 -7.25 0.65
C ASP A 1 -53.97 -7.80 1.22
N ASP A 2 -52.96 -7.60 0.38
CA ASP A 2 -51.58 -8.03 0.52
C ASP A 2 -50.90 -7.08 1.52
N ASP A 3 -50.42 -7.63 2.64
CA ASP A 3 -49.51 -6.93 3.55
C ASP A 3 -48.08 -7.18 3.06
N ASP A 4 -47.66 -6.36 2.08
CA ASP A 4 -46.26 -6.12 1.76
C ASP A 4 -45.64 -5.33 2.92
N ASP A 5 -45.06 -6.04 3.89
CA ASP A 5 -44.05 -5.49 4.80
C ASP A 5 -42.79 -5.20 3.98
N ASP A 6 -42.84 -4.05 3.30
CA ASP A 6 -41.78 -3.50 2.46
C ASP A 6 -40.57 -3.20 3.35
N ASP A 7 -39.54 -4.04 3.23
CA ASP A 7 -38.22 -3.90 3.83
C ASP A 7 -37.63 -2.52 3.43
N ALA A 8 -37.88 -1.51 4.26
CA ALA A 8 -37.38 -0.13 4.09
C ALA A 8 -35.84 0.00 4.18
N MET A 9 -35.10 -1.11 4.08
CA MET A 9 -33.65 -1.22 4.15
C MET A 9 -32.99 -1.63 2.83
N ASP A 10 -33.76 -2.05 1.82
CA ASP A 10 -33.24 -2.45 0.51
C ASP A 10 -33.76 -1.55 -0.62
N VAL A 11 -33.16 -0.36 -0.73
CA VAL A 11 -33.18 0.41 -1.99
C VAL A 11 -31.95 0.00 -2.81
N GLU A 12 -31.87 -1.27 -3.20
CA GLU A 12 -30.99 -1.75 -4.27
C GLU A 12 -31.83 -2.35 -5.40
N ALA A 13 -32.20 -1.50 -6.37
CA ALA A 13 -32.36 -1.98 -7.73
C ALA A 13 -32.18 -0.82 -8.71
N THR A 14 -31.32 -1.03 -9.71
CA THR A 14 -31.18 -0.22 -10.92
C THR A 14 -30.50 1.15 -10.79
N THR A 15 -29.19 1.15 -10.53
CA THR A 15 -28.28 1.84 -11.46
C THR A 15 -26.88 1.26 -11.36
N SER A 16 -26.45 0.69 -12.47
CA SER A 16 -25.08 0.37 -12.87
C SER A 16 -24.20 1.63 -12.90
N LYS A 17 -23.93 2.21 -11.73
CA LYS A 17 -22.85 3.14 -11.48
C LYS A 17 -22.10 2.63 -10.26
N LEU A 18 -21.06 1.83 -10.51
CA LEU A 18 -19.99 1.61 -9.55
C LEU A 18 -19.68 2.96 -8.90
N LEU A 19 -19.91 3.05 -7.59
CA LEU A 19 -19.50 4.18 -6.76
C LEU A 19 -20.35 5.48 -6.85
N ALA A 20 -21.68 5.39 -6.91
CA ALA A 20 -22.54 6.56 -6.69
C ALA A 20 -22.64 6.94 -5.18
N PRO A 21 -22.54 8.23 -4.80
CA PRO A 21 -22.75 8.67 -3.43
C PRO A 21 -24.22 8.45 -3.02
N LEU A 22 -24.43 7.90 -1.84
CA LEU A 22 -25.76 7.57 -1.32
C LEU A 22 -26.43 8.85 -0.80
N LYS A 23 -27.62 9.17 -1.32
CA LYS A 23 -28.45 10.25 -0.79
C LYS A 23 -29.01 9.83 0.58
N PHE A 24 -28.99 10.73 1.56
CA PHE A 24 -29.55 10.59 2.93
C PHE A 24 -28.71 9.83 3.97
N HIS A 25 -27.41 10.11 4.08
CA HIS A 25 -26.55 9.48 5.07
C HIS A 25 -25.88 10.53 5.98
N GLY A 26 -26.14 10.47 7.29
CA GLY A 26 -25.55 11.36 8.30
C GLY A 26 -24.36 10.75 9.05
N PRO A 27 -23.69 11.47 9.97
CA PRO A 27 -22.52 10.98 10.71
C PRO A 27 -22.74 9.66 11.48
N TRP A 28 -23.97 9.40 11.91
CA TRP A 28 -24.35 8.16 12.60
C TRP A 28 -24.40 6.95 11.67
N SER A 29 -24.83 7.13 10.41
CA SER A 29 -24.80 6.06 9.41
C SER A 29 -23.37 5.59 9.15
N TYR A 30 -22.42 6.52 9.02
CA TYR A 30 -20.99 6.20 8.90
C TYR A 30 -20.47 5.43 10.11
N LYS A 31 -20.82 5.86 11.33
CA LYS A 31 -20.41 5.15 12.55
C LYS A 31 -21.00 3.74 12.61
N ALA A 32 -22.27 3.56 12.23
CA ALA A 32 -22.95 2.27 12.24
C ALA A 32 -22.33 1.31 11.22
N VAL A 33 -22.22 1.71 9.96
CA VAL A 33 -21.59 0.91 8.89
C VAL A 33 -20.13 0.58 9.25
N LYS A 34 -19.40 1.51 9.87
CA LYS A 34 -18.04 1.24 10.36
C LYS A 34 -17.99 0.11 11.39
N GLN A 35 -18.99 -0.01 12.27
CA GLN A 35 -19.02 -1.14 13.23
C GLN A 35 -19.45 -2.43 12.53
N LEU A 36 -20.36 -2.34 11.58
CA LEU A 36 -20.84 -3.48 10.81
C LEU A 36 -19.71 -4.13 9.99
N VAL A 37 -18.89 -3.32 9.30
CA VAL A 37 -17.66 -3.80 8.64
C VAL A 37 -16.73 -4.53 9.61
N LYS A 38 -16.52 -3.99 10.83
CA LYS A 38 -15.69 -4.67 11.83
C LYS A 38 -16.27 -6.00 12.29
N LEU A 39 -17.60 -6.11 12.40
CA LEU A 39 -18.26 -7.35 12.77
C LEU A 39 -18.10 -8.41 11.67
N HIS A 40 -18.26 -8.02 10.40
CA HIS A 40 -18.05 -8.93 9.27
C HIS A 40 -16.58 -9.36 9.12
N LEU A 41 -15.62 -8.45 9.34
CA LEU A 41 -14.20 -8.78 9.39
C LEU A 41 -13.85 -9.75 10.54
N ARG A 42 -14.55 -9.67 11.67
CA ARG A 42 -14.37 -10.63 12.79
C ARG A 42 -15.03 -11.98 12.54
N SER A 43 -16.14 -11.98 11.80
CA SER A 43 -16.90 -13.20 11.48
C SER A 43 -16.33 -13.93 10.26
N LEU A 44 -15.29 -13.38 9.60
CA LEU A 44 -14.68 -13.89 8.36
C LEU A 44 -15.67 -14.00 7.19
N ASN A 45 -16.76 -13.23 7.21
CA ASN A 45 -17.71 -13.17 6.11
C ASN A 45 -17.17 -12.23 5.04
N CYS A 46 -16.40 -12.78 4.08
CA CYS A 46 -15.67 -11.96 3.12
C CYS A 46 -16.58 -11.14 2.19
N ASP A 47 -17.63 -11.76 1.64
CA ASP A 47 -18.50 -11.10 0.66
C ASP A 47 -19.29 -9.95 1.27
N SER A 48 -19.86 -10.14 2.46
CA SER A 48 -20.58 -9.09 3.19
C SER A 48 -19.62 -7.97 3.60
N ALA A 49 -18.42 -8.30 4.10
CA ALA A 49 -17.44 -7.30 4.49
C ALA A 49 -17.06 -6.35 3.34
N VAL A 50 -16.90 -6.88 2.12
CA VAL A 50 -16.61 -6.07 0.92
C VAL A 50 -17.78 -5.16 0.57
N LYS A 51 -19.02 -5.66 0.57
CA LYS A 51 -20.22 -4.86 0.29
C LYS A 51 -20.40 -3.71 1.28
N ASP A 52 -20.24 -4.00 2.57
CA ASP A 52 -20.38 -2.98 3.62
C ASP A 52 -19.23 -1.97 3.62
N TYR A 53 -18.03 -2.42 3.24
CA TYR A 53 -16.90 -1.52 3.03
C TYR A 53 -17.12 -0.59 1.83
N GLU A 54 -17.68 -1.10 0.74
CA GLU A 54 -18.08 -0.24 -0.38
C GLU A 54 -19.15 0.78 0.05
N ARG A 55 -20.15 0.35 0.81
CA ARG A 55 -21.16 1.26 1.40
C ARG A 55 -20.51 2.32 2.29
N LEU A 56 -19.51 1.94 3.10
CA LEU A 56 -18.76 2.86 3.93
C LEU A 56 -18.04 3.94 3.11
N LEU A 57 -17.39 3.54 2.01
CA LEU A 57 -16.70 4.47 1.11
C LEU A 57 -17.70 5.42 0.42
N ARG A 58 -18.85 4.91 -0.05
CA ARG A 58 -19.92 5.74 -0.64
C ARG A 58 -20.47 6.78 0.37
N ILE A 59 -20.67 6.39 1.63
CA ILE A 59 -21.07 7.32 2.71
C ILE A 59 -19.97 8.36 2.95
N ALA A 60 -18.71 7.92 3.03
CA ALA A 60 -17.58 8.79 3.32
C ALA A 60 -17.37 9.88 2.26
N SER A 61 -17.75 9.60 1.01
CA SER A 61 -17.67 10.55 -0.10
C SER A 61 -18.92 11.42 -0.28
N SER A 62 -20.00 11.15 0.46
CA SER A 62 -21.25 11.90 0.29
C SER A 62 -21.16 13.28 0.97
N PRO A 63 -21.39 14.39 0.25
CA PRO A 63 -21.24 15.75 0.79
C PRO A 63 -22.22 16.05 1.93
N ASP A 64 -23.38 15.40 1.93
CA ASP A 64 -24.43 15.57 2.93
C ASP A 64 -24.04 15.02 4.32
N ALA A 65 -23.09 14.10 4.38
CA ALA A 65 -22.73 13.42 5.63
C ALA A 65 -21.95 14.31 6.60
N LYS A 66 -21.43 15.46 6.15
CA LYS A 66 -20.62 16.41 6.96
C LYS A 66 -19.51 15.73 7.77
N ILE A 67 -18.89 14.70 7.20
CA ILE A 67 -17.80 13.95 7.85
C ILE A 67 -16.48 14.68 7.55
N SER A 68 -15.63 14.85 8.57
CA SER A 68 -14.33 15.47 8.34
C SER A 68 -13.41 14.53 7.55
N PRO A 69 -12.60 15.04 6.60
CA PRO A 69 -11.64 14.24 5.84
C PRO A 69 -10.70 13.41 6.75
N ASN A 70 -10.29 13.99 7.88
CA ASN A 70 -9.45 13.32 8.88
C ASN A 70 -10.17 12.12 9.54
N ALA A 71 -11.49 12.21 9.76
CA ALA A 71 -12.26 11.10 10.31
C ALA A 71 -12.45 9.96 9.29
N VAL A 72 -12.54 10.29 8.00
CA VAL A 72 -12.51 9.30 6.90
C VAL A 72 -11.15 8.64 6.84
N GLU A 73 -10.06 9.41 6.78
CA GLU A 73 -8.68 8.90 6.74
C GLU A 73 -8.38 7.97 7.92
N LYS A 74 -8.75 8.39 9.14
CA LYS A 74 -8.60 7.54 10.34
C LYS A 74 -9.48 6.29 10.26
N GLY A 75 -10.70 6.40 9.73
CA GLY A 75 -11.62 5.27 9.58
C GLY A 75 -11.07 4.21 8.64
N VAL A 76 -10.64 4.62 7.45
CA VAL A 76 -10.06 3.78 6.40
C VAL A 76 -8.76 3.14 6.88
N ASN A 77 -7.82 3.90 7.45
CA ASN A 77 -6.57 3.34 7.99
C ASN A 77 -6.84 2.26 9.05
N ASN A 78 -7.77 2.49 9.97
CA ASN A 78 -8.14 1.49 10.97
C ASN A 78 -8.75 0.21 10.37
N MET A 79 -9.42 0.28 9.21
CA MET A 79 -9.92 -0.92 8.52
C MET A 79 -8.79 -1.66 7.82
N LEU A 80 -7.93 -0.93 7.09
CA LEU A 80 -6.77 -1.51 6.43
C LEU A 80 -5.83 -2.21 7.43
N ASP A 81 -5.59 -1.61 8.61
CA ASP A 81 -4.75 -2.21 9.64
C ASP A 81 -5.37 -3.50 10.21
N ARG A 82 -6.71 -3.59 10.28
CA ARG A 82 -7.41 -4.82 10.68
C ARG A 82 -7.28 -5.90 9.62
N VAL A 83 -7.48 -5.55 8.35
CA VAL A 83 -7.31 -6.46 7.21
C VAL A 83 -5.88 -6.98 7.15
N ALA A 84 -4.88 -6.11 7.28
CA ALA A 84 -3.47 -6.49 7.34
C ALA A 84 -3.17 -7.40 8.55
N SER A 85 -3.77 -7.14 9.72
CA SER A 85 -3.61 -8.02 10.88
C SER A 85 -4.23 -9.40 10.67
N LEU A 86 -5.36 -9.50 9.94
CA LEU A 86 -5.98 -10.79 9.64
C LEU A 86 -5.04 -11.67 8.79
N ILE A 87 -4.38 -11.08 7.80
CA ILE A 87 -3.43 -11.76 6.91
C ILE A 87 -2.17 -12.19 7.67
N ASN A 88 -1.64 -11.31 8.53
CA ASN A 88 -0.46 -11.67 9.33
C ASN A 88 -0.75 -12.81 10.32
N ASN A 89 -1.97 -12.86 10.85
CA ASN A 89 -2.38 -13.94 11.75
C ASN A 89 -2.68 -15.25 10.98
N SER A 90 -3.15 -15.17 9.73
CA SER A 90 -3.41 -16.36 8.90
C SER A 90 -2.14 -17.05 8.43
N SER A 91 -1.05 -16.31 8.23
CA SER A 91 0.28 -16.87 7.91
C SER A 91 0.84 -17.83 8.97
N GLY A 92 0.24 -17.89 10.17
CA GLY A 92 0.56 -18.86 11.22
C GLY A 92 -0.44 -20.02 11.37
N SER A 93 -1.52 -20.05 10.59
CA SER A 93 -2.62 -21.03 10.71
C SER A 93 -2.61 -21.99 9.51
N SER A 94 -2.59 -23.28 9.76
CA SER A 94 -2.39 -24.36 8.76
C SER A 94 -3.60 -24.66 7.85
N ASN A 95 -4.61 -23.79 7.79
CA ASN A 95 -5.79 -23.96 6.92
C ASN A 95 -5.63 -23.13 5.64
N SER A 96 -5.25 -23.78 4.53
CA SER A 96 -4.98 -23.18 3.22
C SER A 96 -6.18 -22.45 2.59
N ASP A 97 -7.39 -22.92 2.88
CA ASP A 97 -8.59 -22.39 2.22
C ASP A 97 -9.03 -21.06 2.87
N ALA A 98 -8.84 -20.92 4.18
CA ALA A 98 -9.12 -19.68 4.90
C ALA A 98 -8.10 -18.59 4.55
N SER A 99 -6.82 -18.93 4.37
CA SER A 99 -5.80 -17.95 3.99
C SER A 99 -6.07 -17.34 2.62
N SER A 100 -6.46 -18.15 1.64
CA SER A 100 -6.79 -17.66 0.28
C SER A 100 -8.01 -16.73 0.25
N GLN A 101 -9.04 -16.99 1.05
CA GLN A 101 -10.21 -16.11 1.17
C GLN A 101 -9.87 -14.78 1.85
N GLN A 102 -9.01 -14.79 2.86
CA GLN A 102 -8.56 -13.57 3.55
C GLN A 102 -7.68 -12.71 2.66
N GLU A 103 -6.80 -13.35 1.88
CA GLU A 103 -5.97 -12.74 0.85
C GLU A 103 -6.81 -12.07 -0.26
N ALA A 104 -7.83 -12.77 -0.77
CA ALA A 104 -8.75 -12.21 -1.77
C ALA A 104 -9.56 -11.03 -1.23
N LEU A 105 -10.07 -11.14 0.01
CA LEU A 105 -10.75 -10.04 0.69
C LEU A 105 -9.85 -8.82 0.83
N ALA A 106 -8.59 -9.03 1.21
CA ALA A 106 -7.65 -7.94 1.37
C ALA A 106 -7.41 -7.21 0.05
N GLN A 107 -7.10 -7.94 -1.02
CA GLN A 107 -6.95 -7.36 -2.35
C GLN A 107 -8.18 -6.54 -2.75
N SER A 108 -9.39 -7.09 -2.57
CA SER A 108 -10.64 -6.38 -2.89
C SER A 108 -10.81 -5.09 -2.09
N ILE A 109 -10.51 -5.10 -0.78
CA ILE A 109 -10.62 -3.91 0.08
C ILE A 109 -9.58 -2.85 -0.33
N TYR A 110 -8.34 -3.24 -0.60
CA TYR A 110 -7.30 -2.30 -1.06
C TYR A 110 -7.66 -1.72 -2.44
N ASP A 111 -8.09 -2.54 -3.40
CA ASP A 111 -8.49 -2.09 -4.74
C ASP A 111 -9.67 -1.11 -4.68
N LEU A 112 -10.69 -1.39 -3.85
CA LEU A 112 -11.81 -0.47 -3.62
C LEU A 112 -11.36 0.85 -3.01
N THR A 113 -10.46 0.79 -2.02
CA THR A 113 -9.89 1.98 -1.38
C THR A 113 -9.13 2.84 -2.39
N LEU A 114 -8.27 2.22 -3.20
CA LEU A 114 -7.46 2.91 -4.19
C LEU A 114 -8.31 3.54 -5.29
N LYS A 115 -9.37 2.85 -5.75
CA LYS A 115 -10.35 3.41 -6.70
C LYS A 115 -11.11 4.60 -6.11
N ALA A 116 -11.52 4.51 -4.84
CA ALA A 116 -12.31 5.55 -4.18
C ALA A 116 -11.50 6.84 -3.92
N PHE A 117 -10.22 6.72 -3.54
CA PHE A 117 -9.37 7.85 -3.17
C PHE A 117 -8.41 8.32 -4.30
N HIS A 118 -8.52 7.75 -5.51
CA HIS A 118 -7.66 8.12 -6.62
C HIS A 118 -7.72 9.63 -6.92
N PRO A 119 -6.58 10.32 -7.12
CA PRO A 119 -6.54 11.78 -7.24
C PRO A 119 -7.31 12.34 -8.44
N THR A 120 -7.42 11.60 -9.55
CA THR A 120 -8.08 12.09 -10.78
C THR A 120 -9.41 11.42 -11.10
N THR A 121 -9.69 10.25 -10.54
CA THR A 121 -10.87 9.43 -10.88
C THR A 121 -11.69 9.01 -9.67
N GLY A 122 -11.22 9.33 -8.46
CA GLY A 122 -11.85 8.92 -7.21
C GLY A 122 -13.03 9.80 -6.81
N ILE A 123 -13.87 9.24 -5.95
CA ILE A 123 -15.06 9.89 -5.39
C ILE A 123 -14.68 10.92 -4.32
N ALA A 124 -13.58 10.65 -3.60
CA ALA A 124 -13.02 11.53 -2.57
C ALA A 124 -11.50 11.64 -2.79
N PRO A 125 -11.01 12.56 -3.64
CA PRO A 125 -9.60 12.63 -3.97
C PRO A 125 -8.77 12.96 -2.72
N ASN A 126 -7.83 12.09 -2.37
CA ASN A 126 -6.87 12.33 -1.30
C ASN A 126 -5.53 11.68 -1.66
N GLU A 127 -4.66 12.48 -2.27
CA GLU A 127 -3.35 12.04 -2.76
C GLU A 127 -2.48 11.41 -1.66
N ARG A 128 -2.45 12.03 -0.47
CA ARG A 128 -1.63 11.55 0.66
C ARG A 128 -2.10 10.19 1.16
N LEU A 129 -3.40 10.01 1.37
CA LEU A 129 -3.97 8.74 1.80
C LEU A 129 -3.82 7.67 0.72
N TRP A 130 -4.05 8.04 -0.54
CA TRP A 130 -3.90 7.16 -1.69
C TRP A 130 -2.47 6.65 -1.82
N PHE A 131 -1.47 7.53 -1.73
CA PHE A 131 -0.06 7.17 -1.79
C PHE A 131 0.33 6.19 -0.66
N LYS A 132 -0.03 6.52 0.58
CA LYS A 132 0.25 5.65 1.73
C LYS A 132 -0.47 4.30 1.64
N THR A 133 -1.69 4.28 1.10
CA THR A 133 -2.46 3.05 0.89
C THR A 133 -1.82 2.20 -0.20
N ASN A 134 -1.34 2.79 -1.29
CA ASN A 134 -0.59 2.09 -2.33
C ASN A 134 0.71 1.48 -1.79
N LEU A 135 1.44 2.20 -0.94
CA LEU A 135 2.65 1.66 -0.33
C LEU A 135 2.35 0.42 0.53
N LYS A 136 1.29 0.47 1.35
CA LYS A 136 0.81 -0.68 2.13
C LYS A 136 0.34 -1.83 1.22
N TYR A 137 -0.38 -1.51 0.14
CA TYR A 137 -0.85 -2.51 -0.80
C TYR A 137 0.33 -3.20 -1.52
N GLY A 138 1.35 -2.44 -1.92
CA GLY A 138 2.58 -2.99 -2.50
C GLY A 138 3.31 -3.95 -1.55
N GLN A 139 3.39 -3.60 -0.26
CA GLN A 139 3.95 -4.51 0.76
C GLN A 139 3.13 -5.80 0.88
N LEU A 140 1.81 -5.69 0.89
CA LEU A 140 0.93 -6.85 0.92
C LEU A 140 1.12 -7.76 -0.31
N LEU A 141 1.13 -7.18 -1.52
CA LEU A 141 1.34 -7.93 -2.75
C LEU A 141 2.71 -8.64 -2.78
N TYR A 142 3.73 -8.02 -2.17
CA TYR A 142 5.05 -8.65 -2.00
C TYR A 142 5.01 -9.86 -1.06
N GLU A 143 4.24 -9.79 0.03
CA GLU A 143 4.03 -10.91 0.96
C GLU A 143 3.25 -12.05 0.28
N MET A 144 2.21 -11.71 -0.50
CA MET A 144 1.38 -12.65 -1.27
C MET A 144 2.05 -13.23 -2.53
N ASN A 145 3.28 -12.79 -2.84
CA ASN A 145 4.04 -13.22 -4.01
C ASN A 145 3.40 -12.86 -5.38
N GLU A 146 2.55 -11.84 -5.43
CA GLU A 146 1.87 -11.37 -6.65
C GLU A 146 2.70 -10.28 -7.34
N THR A 147 3.79 -10.70 -8.01
CA THR A 147 4.78 -9.76 -8.57
C THR A 147 4.25 -8.92 -9.74
N ALA A 148 3.28 -9.42 -10.50
CA ALA A 148 2.71 -8.71 -11.65
C ALA A 148 1.89 -7.48 -11.22
N LYS A 149 1.01 -7.65 -10.23
CA LYS A 149 0.24 -6.53 -9.68
C LYS A 149 1.15 -5.53 -8.96
N LEU A 150 2.19 -6.01 -8.27
CA LEU A 150 3.16 -5.15 -7.60
C LEU A 150 3.87 -4.21 -8.59
N GLN A 151 4.21 -4.68 -9.79
CA GLN A 151 4.79 -3.83 -10.84
C GLN A 151 3.85 -2.70 -11.25
N LEU A 152 2.54 -2.97 -11.39
CA LEU A 152 1.54 -1.95 -11.73
C LEU A 152 1.41 -0.90 -10.62
N VAL A 153 1.34 -1.32 -9.37
CA VAL A 153 1.27 -0.41 -8.20
C VAL A 153 2.51 0.48 -8.13
N ILE A 154 3.71 -0.09 -8.34
CA ILE A 154 4.96 0.68 -8.37
C ILE A 154 4.95 1.70 -9.52
N ARG A 155 4.45 1.32 -10.70
CA ARG A 155 4.34 2.23 -11.84
C ARG A 155 3.42 3.41 -11.52
N ASP A 156 2.26 3.14 -10.93
CA ASP A 156 1.30 4.17 -10.59
C ASP A 156 1.84 5.10 -9.48
N LEU A 157 2.59 4.56 -8.51
CA LEU A 157 3.32 5.34 -7.49
C LEU A 157 4.40 6.24 -8.09
N LEU A 158 5.17 5.76 -9.07
CA LEU A 158 6.19 6.57 -9.77
C LEU A 158 5.56 7.73 -10.54
N ILE A 159 4.46 7.46 -11.26
CA ILE A 159 3.71 8.48 -12.00
C ILE A 159 3.19 9.55 -11.03
N SER A 160 2.58 9.14 -9.92
CA SER A 160 2.10 10.07 -8.89
C SER A 160 3.22 10.89 -8.25
N SER A 161 4.41 10.31 -8.09
CA SER A 161 5.58 11.02 -7.55
C SER A 161 6.31 11.89 -8.58
N GLY A 162 5.82 11.96 -9.83
CA GLY A 162 6.46 12.71 -10.93
C GLY A 162 7.82 12.15 -11.35
N GLN A 163 8.09 10.88 -11.03
CA GLN A 163 9.35 10.21 -11.29
C GLN A 163 9.33 9.46 -12.62
N PRO A 164 10.44 9.40 -13.38
CA PRO A 164 10.49 8.66 -14.63
C PRO A 164 10.23 7.16 -14.41
N THR A 165 9.38 6.59 -15.27
CA THR A 165 9.00 5.17 -15.28
C THR A 165 10.01 4.28 -16.01
N ASP A 166 10.95 4.86 -16.77
CA ASP A 166 11.98 4.18 -17.59
C ASP A 166 12.87 3.20 -16.81
N ILE A 167 12.83 3.27 -15.47
CA ILE A 167 13.58 2.41 -14.55
C ILE A 167 12.94 1.02 -14.42
N LEU A 168 11.67 0.84 -14.80
CA LEU A 168 11.06 -0.49 -14.91
C LEU A 168 11.62 -1.29 -16.09
N GLU A 169 12.15 -0.60 -17.11
CA GLU A 169 12.68 -1.19 -18.34
C GLU A 169 14.19 -1.48 -18.27
N GLY A 170 14.89 -1.01 -17.24
CA GLY A 170 16.31 -1.31 -17.03
C GLY A 170 17.27 -0.50 -17.90
N THR A 171 16.79 0.59 -18.51
CA THR A 171 17.63 1.46 -19.33
C THR A 171 18.27 2.53 -18.45
N THR A 172 19.54 2.34 -18.10
CA THR A 172 20.39 3.42 -17.59
C THR A 172 20.87 4.26 -18.78
N THR A 173 19.97 4.99 -19.43
CA THR A 173 20.41 6.11 -20.27
C THR A 173 20.79 7.24 -19.32
N SER A 174 22.09 7.41 -19.13
CA SER A 174 22.75 8.60 -18.59
C SER A 174 22.54 9.82 -19.50
N SER A 175 21.30 10.08 -19.92
CA SER A 175 20.95 11.05 -20.96
C SER A 175 19.46 11.42 -20.91
N SER A 176 18.94 11.79 -19.75
CA SER A 176 17.79 12.67 -19.68
C SER A 176 18.00 13.65 -18.54
N SER A 177 18.63 14.77 -18.89
CA SER A 177 18.60 16.03 -18.16
C SER A 177 17.15 16.57 -18.09
N ALA A 178 16.27 15.85 -17.42
CA ALA A 178 14.90 16.25 -17.17
C ALA A 178 14.82 16.77 -15.73
N MET A 179 14.80 18.10 -15.63
CA MET A 179 14.42 18.91 -14.48
C MET A 179 14.67 18.33 -13.08
N MET A 180 15.72 18.87 -12.43
CA MET A 180 15.70 19.13 -11.00
C MET A 180 14.44 19.94 -10.66
N THR A 181 13.35 19.25 -10.37
CA THR A 181 12.24 19.84 -9.63
C THR A 181 12.66 19.78 -8.17
N ASP A 182 12.74 20.96 -7.57
CA ASP A 182 13.03 21.21 -6.16
C ASP A 182 12.44 20.11 -5.27
N SER A 183 13.31 19.20 -4.84
CA SER A 183 12.93 18.05 -4.02
C SER A 183 12.60 18.57 -2.63
N THR A 184 11.34 18.96 -2.44
CA THR A 184 10.72 19.12 -1.13
C THR A 184 11.05 17.87 -0.30
N SER A 185 11.32 18.06 0.99
CA SER A 185 11.75 16.98 1.91
C SER A 185 10.83 15.75 1.90
N THR A 186 9.55 15.94 1.57
CA THR A 186 8.53 14.90 1.40
C THR A 186 8.70 14.08 0.12
N GLY A 187 9.09 14.72 -0.99
CA GLY A 187 9.38 14.06 -2.26
C GLY A 187 10.55 13.09 -2.13
N GLY A 188 11.62 13.49 -1.45
CA GLY A 188 12.77 12.61 -1.16
C GLY A 188 12.36 11.35 -0.38
N THR A 189 11.53 11.49 0.66
CA THR A 189 11.04 10.34 1.43
C THR A 189 10.14 9.40 0.61
N HIS A 190 9.26 9.94 -0.24
CA HIS A 190 8.39 9.13 -1.11
C HIS A 190 9.22 8.34 -2.13
N VAL A 191 10.23 8.95 -2.74
CA VAL A 191 11.13 8.27 -3.69
C VAL A 191 11.86 7.10 -3.03
N MET A 192 12.31 7.26 -1.79
CA MET A 192 12.97 6.17 -1.06
C MET A 192 12.02 5.02 -0.73
N GLU A 193 10.77 5.32 -0.35
CA GLU A 193 9.75 4.30 -0.10
C GLU A 193 9.39 3.50 -1.36
N ILE A 194 9.26 4.18 -2.50
CA ILE A 194 9.03 3.52 -3.80
C ILE A 194 10.24 2.67 -4.19
N ALA A 195 11.46 3.20 -4.01
CA ALA A 195 12.68 2.46 -4.32
C ALA A 195 12.83 1.20 -3.44
N ALA A 196 12.42 1.25 -2.17
CA ALA A 196 12.39 0.08 -1.31
C ALA A 196 11.49 -1.03 -1.88
N LEU A 197 10.28 -0.69 -2.35
CA LEU A 197 9.38 -1.65 -3.01
C LEU A 197 9.98 -2.21 -4.31
N GLN A 198 10.65 -1.37 -5.11
CA GLN A 198 11.32 -1.81 -6.33
C GLN A 198 12.43 -2.82 -6.05
N ILE A 199 13.28 -2.52 -5.06
CA ILE A 199 14.39 -3.40 -4.69
C ILE A 199 13.86 -4.73 -4.14
N GLN A 200 12.78 -4.71 -3.34
CA GLN A 200 12.09 -5.93 -2.90
C GLN A 200 11.56 -6.76 -4.07
N LEU A 201 10.87 -6.13 -5.02
CA LEU A 201 10.35 -6.78 -6.22
C LEU A 201 11.48 -7.42 -7.04
N TYR A 202 12.54 -6.66 -7.35
CA TYR A 202 13.65 -7.17 -8.17
C TYR A 202 14.48 -8.23 -7.44
N SER A 203 14.58 -8.15 -6.12
CA SER A 203 15.18 -9.21 -5.29
C SER A 203 14.40 -10.51 -5.43
N ARG A 204 13.06 -10.45 -5.45
CA ARG A 204 12.20 -11.62 -5.67
C ARG A 204 12.31 -12.18 -7.09
N LEU A 205 12.32 -11.30 -8.10
CA LEU A 205 12.48 -11.67 -9.51
C LEU A 205 13.92 -12.09 -9.87
N LYS A 206 14.88 -11.92 -8.94
CA LYS A 206 16.32 -12.15 -9.15
C LYS A 206 16.92 -11.35 -10.31
N ASP A 207 16.32 -10.21 -10.65
CA ASP A 207 16.87 -9.28 -11.66
C ASP A 207 17.92 -8.37 -11.02
N THR A 208 19.18 -8.80 -11.08
CA THR A 208 20.30 -8.08 -10.46
C THR A 208 20.63 -6.75 -11.14
N LYS A 209 20.31 -6.59 -12.43
CA LYS A 209 20.58 -5.36 -13.18
C LYS A 209 19.64 -4.25 -12.73
N LYS A 210 18.34 -4.54 -12.72
CA LYS A 210 17.31 -3.56 -12.28
C LYS A 210 17.41 -3.27 -10.78
N LEU A 211 17.75 -4.27 -9.97
CA LEU A 211 18.01 -4.08 -8.54
C LEU A 211 19.14 -3.08 -8.31
N ARG A 212 20.27 -3.22 -9.03
CA ARG A 212 21.40 -2.29 -8.92
C ARG A 212 21.01 -0.87 -9.28
N ALA A 213 20.28 -0.69 -10.39
CA ALA A 213 19.81 0.63 -10.81
C ALA A 213 18.89 1.28 -9.76
N ALA A 214 17.95 0.52 -9.21
CA ALA A 214 17.05 0.99 -8.15
C ALA A 214 17.81 1.34 -6.86
N TYR A 215 18.81 0.54 -6.49
CA TYR A 215 19.66 0.78 -5.31
C TYR A 215 20.49 2.05 -5.43
N HIS A 216 21.21 2.25 -6.55
CA HIS A 216 21.99 3.48 -6.75
C HIS A 216 21.12 4.73 -6.77
N ARG A 217 19.92 4.63 -7.35
CA ARG A 217 18.94 5.72 -7.29
C ARG A 217 18.58 6.05 -5.85
N ALA A 218 18.21 5.04 -5.05
CA ALA A 218 17.88 5.23 -3.63
C ALA A 218 19.01 5.91 -2.85
N MET A 219 20.27 5.56 -3.13
CA MET A 219 21.44 6.17 -2.50
C MET A 219 21.76 7.58 -3.03
N SER A 220 21.31 7.92 -4.24
CA SER A 220 21.50 9.25 -4.83
C SER A 220 20.49 10.28 -4.34
N VAL A 221 19.38 9.85 -3.72
CA VAL A 221 18.36 10.77 -3.19
C VAL A 221 18.97 11.59 -2.05
N ARG A 222 19.17 12.88 -2.30
CA ARG A 222 19.58 13.85 -1.29
C ARG A 222 18.36 14.67 -0.89
N GLY A 223 17.98 14.60 0.39
CA GLY A 223 16.86 15.36 0.94
C GLY A 223 15.78 14.47 1.55
N GLY A 224 15.28 14.88 2.72
CA GLY A 224 14.35 14.09 3.53
C GLY A 224 15.06 13.06 4.41
N ILE A 225 14.59 12.90 5.65
CA ILE A 225 15.06 11.85 6.55
C ILE A 225 14.07 10.67 6.39
N PRO A 226 14.41 9.62 5.63
CA PRO A 226 13.55 8.45 5.52
C PRO A 226 13.41 7.77 6.87
N HIS A 227 12.34 6.99 7.05
CA HIS A 227 12.20 6.17 8.24
C HIS A 227 13.39 5.18 8.32
N PRO A 228 14.07 5.05 9.47
CA PRO A 228 15.27 4.20 9.59
C PRO A 228 15.07 2.77 9.11
N ARG A 229 13.88 2.20 9.37
CA ARG A 229 13.47 0.88 8.85
C ARG A 229 13.49 0.77 7.31
N THR A 230 13.06 1.79 6.59
CA THR A 230 13.06 1.80 5.11
C THR A 230 14.48 1.85 4.59
N LEU A 231 15.32 2.70 5.17
CA LEU A 231 16.74 2.79 4.83
C LEU A 231 17.46 1.46 5.11
N ALA A 232 17.20 0.84 6.27
CA ALA A 232 17.78 -0.43 6.65
C ALA A 232 17.46 -1.55 5.65
N LEU A 233 16.20 -1.63 5.19
CA LEU A 233 15.76 -2.60 4.18
C LEU A 233 16.49 -2.42 2.84
N ILE A 234 16.63 -1.17 2.39
CA ILE A 234 17.34 -0.85 1.15
C ILE A 234 18.81 -1.29 1.26
N GLN A 235 19.45 -0.99 2.38
CA GLN A 235 20.84 -1.35 2.66
C GLN A 235 21.03 -2.87 2.80
N GLU A 236 20.12 -3.59 3.46
CA GLU A 236 20.19 -5.05 3.60
C GLU A 236 20.10 -5.74 2.22
N LEU A 237 19.16 -5.32 1.38
CA LEU A 237 18.99 -5.88 0.04
C LEU A 237 20.14 -5.45 -0.90
N GLY A 238 20.67 -4.24 -0.73
CA GLY A 238 21.89 -3.78 -1.40
C GLY A 238 23.12 -4.63 -1.03
N GLY A 239 23.32 -4.91 0.26
CA GLY A 239 24.40 -5.78 0.73
C GLY A 239 24.32 -7.19 0.15
N LYS A 240 23.12 -7.78 0.11
CA LYS A 240 22.88 -9.09 -0.55
C LYS A 240 23.21 -9.06 -2.04
N MET A 241 22.88 -7.97 -2.73
CA MET A 241 23.26 -7.77 -4.12
C MET A 241 24.79 -7.72 -4.29
N HIS A 242 25.50 -6.88 -3.51
CA HIS A 242 26.97 -6.79 -3.59
C HIS A 242 27.65 -8.13 -3.27
N MET A 243 27.11 -8.88 -2.31
CA MET A 243 27.59 -10.22 -1.97
C MET A 243 27.45 -11.19 -3.15
N SER A 244 26.34 -11.13 -3.90
CA SER A 244 26.15 -11.95 -5.12
C SER A 244 27.15 -11.60 -6.24
N GLN A 245 27.69 -10.38 -6.22
CA GLN A 245 28.67 -9.87 -7.19
C GLN A 245 30.12 -10.08 -6.74
N ARG A 246 30.33 -10.69 -5.56
CA ARG A 246 31.64 -10.88 -4.91
C ARG A 246 32.33 -9.57 -4.50
N ASN A 247 31.57 -8.48 -4.38
CA ASN A 247 32.05 -7.21 -3.82
C ASN A 247 31.87 -7.23 -2.30
N PHE A 248 32.75 -7.92 -1.59
CA PHE A 248 32.61 -8.15 -0.15
C PHE A 248 32.82 -6.88 0.70
N ASP A 249 33.69 -5.97 0.27
CA ASP A 249 33.95 -4.73 0.99
C ASP A 249 32.70 -3.83 1.02
N GLU A 250 32.09 -3.60 -0.16
CA GLU A 250 30.85 -2.82 -0.29
C GLU A 250 29.68 -3.51 0.41
N ALA A 251 29.59 -4.84 0.34
CA ALA A 251 28.57 -5.61 1.04
C ALA A 251 28.69 -5.43 2.57
N SER A 252 29.90 -5.49 3.12
CA SER A 252 30.15 -5.31 4.56
C SER A 252 29.73 -3.92 5.04
N GLN A 253 30.03 -2.88 4.25
CA GLN A 253 29.63 -1.50 4.56
C GLN A 253 28.11 -1.35 4.51
N ALA A 254 27.45 -1.88 3.48
CA ALA A 254 25.99 -1.83 3.35
C ALA A 254 25.29 -2.57 4.51
N PHE A 255 25.76 -3.77 4.89
CA PHE A 255 25.21 -4.49 6.04
C PHE A 255 25.44 -3.75 7.37
N PHE A 256 26.59 -3.09 7.54
CA PHE A 256 26.86 -2.28 8.73
C PHE A 256 25.93 -1.07 8.82
N GLN A 257 25.69 -0.38 7.70
CA GLN A 257 24.71 0.71 7.66
C GLN A 257 23.29 0.21 7.91
N ALA A 258 22.91 -0.95 7.33
CA ALA A 258 21.63 -1.59 7.59
C ALA A 258 21.46 -1.90 9.09
N PHE A 259 22.50 -2.44 9.72
CA PHE A 259 22.51 -2.73 11.15
C PHE A 259 22.25 -1.48 11.98
N LYS A 260 23.00 -0.39 11.72
CA LYS A 260 22.83 0.88 12.43
C LYS A 260 21.40 1.41 12.29
N SER A 261 20.84 1.40 11.08
CA SER A 261 19.48 1.87 10.84
C SER A 261 18.41 0.96 11.47
N TYR A 262 18.62 -0.37 11.54
CA TYR A 262 17.72 -1.27 12.26
C TYR A 262 17.82 -1.09 13.79
N ASP A 263 19.01 -0.78 14.31
CA ASP A 263 19.22 -0.51 15.73
C ASP A 263 18.52 0.77 16.17
N GLU A 264 18.66 1.85 15.37
CA GLU A 264 17.92 3.10 15.54
C GLU A 264 16.39 2.89 15.47
N ALA A 265 15.93 1.92 14.68
CA ALA A 265 14.51 1.56 14.58
C ALA A 265 14.03 0.60 15.70
N GLY A 266 14.92 0.05 16.52
CA GLY A 266 14.58 -0.98 17.51
C GLY A 266 14.11 -2.31 16.90
N ASP A 267 14.46 -2.62 15.65
CA ASP A 267 14.02 -3.82 14.95
C ASP A 267 14.94 -5.02 15.28
N ARG A 268 14.34 -6.20 15.53
CA ARG A 268 15.09 -7.44 15.79
C ARG A 268 15.88 -7.92 14.57
N SER A 269 15.50 -7.44 13.38
CA SER A 269 16.18 -7.72 12.10
C SER A 269 17.64 -7.28 12.09
N ARG A 270 18.08 -6.39 13.00
CA ARG A 270 19.49 -6.01 13.18
C ARG A 270 20.42 -7.23 13.36
N LEU A 271 19.95 -8.27 14.06
CA LEU A 271 20.74 -9.48 14.31
C LEU A 271 21.00 -10.27 13.04
N ARG A 272 20.17 -10.12 12.01
CA ARG A 272 20.36 -10.76 10.71
C ARG A 272 21.47 -10.09 9.92
N CYS A 273 21.63 -8.77 10.04
CA CYS A 273 22.68 -8.02 9.35
C CYS A 273 24.09 -8.29 9.90
N LEU A 274 24.19 -8.83 11.13
CA LEU A 274 25.45 -9.23 11.75
C LEU A 274 25.91 -10.64 11.36
N LYS A 275 25.02 -11.45 10.79
CA LYS A 275 25.30 -12.83 10.36
C LYS A 275 25.77 -12.85 8.92
#